data_AF-A0AA92YBX9-F1
#
_entry.id   AF-A0AA92YBX9-F1
#
_cell.length_a   1.000
_cell.length_b   1.000
_cell.length_c   1.000
_cell.angle_alpha   90.00
_cell.angle_beta   90.00
_cell.angle_gamma   90.00
#
_symmetry.space_group_name_H-M   'P 1'
#
loop_
_entity.id
_entity.type
_entity.pdbx_description
1 polymer ?
#
loop_
_entity_poly.entity_id
_entity_poly.type
_entity_poly.pdbx_seq_one_letter_code
_entity_poly.pdbx_strand_id
1 'polypeptide(L)'
;MILSVKIKVNWLYIVGGFFFFIGCKNNETKKIVGENVSLEDSNSIKAQSKTIEQFENNTSYFIREIDINNDGIEDKVVSSEKYKGNQIYFFQKAGNNYELVLESINFSEDGGRIIADVLPSKDNKGGIRVHTYFPDGGNNQATYVINFQGGNWIFTKTIYEIGDWKDDHTKVYLCEVDQNLIFKNLISEEIAKQIVHLPEESKREHLCKVEYRFENSLEDFIKRFKGDNSNLYKGVNRYKALLTRFDLSNNNIREYNDIAYYLEKSKAYNEAVFLLEKITQKFPNRTVAYINLGDAYWGLEEREKAKKSYQIYIEQMKAKGKDSKIPKRVLERSK
;
A
#
# COMPACT_ATOMS: atom_id res chain seq x y z
N MET A 1 9.82 28.93 51.10
CA MET A 1 9.67 29.78 49.91
C MET A 1 8.28 29.50 49.34
N ILE A 2 7.40 30.50 49.33
CA ILE A 2 5.99 30.35 48.90
C ILE A 2 5.88 30.88 47.48
N LEU A 3 5.17 30.18 46.59
CA LEU A 3 4.32 30.77 45.55
C LEU A 3 3.50 29.68 44.84
N SER A 4 2.19 29.72 45.02
CA SER A 4 1.22 28.96 44.23
C SER A 4 0.08 29.91 43.90
N VAL A 5 0.02 30.38 42.66
CA VAL A 5 -1.04 31.27 42.18
C VAL A 5 -2.10 30.43 41.47
N LYS A 6 -3.33 30.44 41.99
CA LYS A 6 -4.51 29.92 41.28
C LYS A 6 -5.34 31.09 40.73
N ILE A 7 -5.72 30.98 39.47
CA ILE A 7 -6.59 31.92 38.77
C ILE A 7 -8.05 31.68 39.16
N LYS A 8 -8.81 32.76 39.34
CA LYS A 8 -10.28 32.77 39.29
C LYS A 8 -10.80 34.18 39.04
N VAL A 9 -11.43 34.42 37.90
CA VAL A 9 -12.36 35.54 37.67
C VAL A 9 -13.53 34.99 36.84
N ASN A 10 -14.74 35.47 37.12
CA ASN A 10 -15.98 35.03 36.49
C ASN A 10 -16.97 36.21 36.47
N TRP A 11 -17.91 36.19 35.51
CA TRP A 11 -19.19 36.93 35.41
C TRP A 11 -19.44 37.98 34.30
N LEU A 12 -20.71 37.93 33.86
CA LEU A 12 -21.40 38.66 32.79
C LEU A 12 -21.83 40.07 33.21
N TYR A 13 -22.17 40.92 32.21
CA TYR A 13 -23.32 41.84 32.27
C TYR A 13 -24.03 41.94 30.91
N ILE A 14 -25.31 42.38 30.93
CA ILE A 14 -26.30 42.35 29.84
C ILE A 14 -26.81 43.76 29.51
N VAL A 15 -26.94 44.10 28.22
CA VAL A 15 -27.89 45.05 27.56
C VAL A 15 -28.02 44.58 26.09
N GLY A 16 -29.11 44.68 25.31
CA GLY A 16 -30.50 45.12 25.49
C GLY A 16 -31.19 45.24 24.10
N GLY A 17 -32.49 45.58 24.00
CA GLY A 17 -33.15 45.80 22.68
C GLY A 17 -34.62 46.23 22.76
N PHE A 18 -35.16 46.74 21.62
CA PHE A 18 -36.55 47.17 21.25
C PHE A 18 -36.47 48.42 20.32
N PHE A 19 -37.38 48.78 19.41
CA PHE A 19 -38.54 48.14 18.73
C PHE A 19 -38.94 49.05 17.52
N PHE A 20 -39.54 48.53 16.43
CA PHE A 20 -40.83 48.97 15.82
C PHE A 20 -41.09 48.45 14.37
N PHE A 21 -42.36 48.21 14.05
CA PHE A 21 -42.93 47.96 12.71
C PHE A 21 -43.71 49.19 12.22
N ILE A 22 -43.78 49.41 10.89
CA ILE A 22 -44.89 49.99 10.09
C ILE A 22 -44.56 49.72 8.60
N GLY A 23 -45.54 49.60 7.70
CA GLY A 23 -45.27 49.28 6.29
C GLY A 23 -46.28 49.82 5.26
N CYS A 24 -46.09 49.36 4.01
CA CYS A 24 -46.96 49.49 2.82
C CYS A 24 -47.20 50.88 2.18
N LYS A 25 -46.76 51.06 0.91
CA LYS A 25 -47.65 50.91 -0.28
C LYS A 25 -46.92 51.08 -1.64
N ASN A 26 -47.55 50.53 -2.68
CA ASN A 26 -47.10 50.50 -4.09
C ASN A 26 -47.22 51.86 -4.81
N ASN A 27 -46.55 51.98 -5.96
CA ASN A 27 -47.18 52.53 -7.17
C ASN A 27 -46.53 51.98 -8.46
N GLU A 28 -47.38 51.63 -9.43
CA GLU A 28 -47.03 51.42 -10.84
C GLU A 28 -47.02 52.79 -11.57
N THR A 29 -46.71 53.02 -12.86
CA THR A 29 -46.45 52.25 -14.10
C THR A 29 -45.58 53.13 -15.03
N LYS A 30 -44.85 52.55 -16.01
CA LYS A 30 -44.96 52.93 -17.45
C LYS A 30 -44.08 52.10 -18.38
N LYS A 31 -44.62 51.80 -19.58
CA LYS A 31 -43.92 51.23 -20.74
C LYS A 31 -42.94 52.23 -21.36
N ILE A 32 -41.82 51.74 -21.89
CA ILE A 32 -41.20 52.26 -23.11
C ILE A 32 -41.00 51.08 -24.07
N VAL A 33 -41.11 51.33 -25.37
CA VAL A 33 -41.11 50.33 -26.45
C VAL A 33 -39.76 50.34 -27.17
N GLY A 34 -39.21 49.14 -27.36
CA GLY A 34 -38.38 48.69 -28.48
C GLY A 34 -37.27 49.59 -29.04
N GLU A 35 -36.04 49.08 -29.01
CA GLU A 35 -35.10 49.25 -30.13
C GLU A 35 -34.31 47.94 -30.34
N ASN A 36 -34.05 47.59 -31.59
CA ASN A 36 -33.43 46.31 -31.96
C ASN A 36 -31.92 46.35 -31.68
N VAL A 37 -31.42 45.42 -30.87
CA VAL A 37 -29.99 45.09 -30.84
C VAL A 37 -29.82 43.71 -31.46
N SER A 38 -29.24 43.68 -32.65
CA SER A 38 -28.81 42.46 -33.33
C SER A 38 -27.70 41.79 -32.54
N LEU A 39 -27.98 40.59 -32.00
CA LEU A 39 -26.96 39.71 -31.44
C LEU A 39 -26.26 38.95 -32.58
N GLU A 40 -25.32 39.63 -33.24
CA GLU A 40 -24.23 38.98 -33.96
C GLU A 40 -22.97 38.98 -33.07
N ASP A 41 -22.05 38.07 -33.37
CA ASP A 41 -20.76 37.86 -32.70
C ASP A 41 -20.75 37.48 -31.21
N SER A 42 -21.12 36.21 -30.95
CA SER A 42 -20.33 35.39 -30.01
C SER A 42 -19.34 34.52 -30.79
N ASN A 43 -18.25 35.15 -31.23
CA ASN A 43 -17.11 34.44 -31.82
C ASN A 43 -16.60 33.40 -30.81
N SER A 44 -16.91 32.13 -31.05
CA SER A 44 -16.43 31.03 -30.22
C SER A 44 -14.92 30.96 -30.35
N ILE A 45 -14.19 31.37 -29.31
CA ILE A 45 -12.76 31.08 -29.18
C ILE A 45 -12.65 29.56 -29.07
N LYS A 46 -12.49 28.89 -30.21
CA LYS A 46 -12.05 27.50 -30.27
C LYS A 46 -10.71 27.45 -29.54
N ALA A 47 -10.70 26.86 -28.35
CA ALA A 47 -9.47 26.57 -27.65
C ALA A 47 -8.53 25.85 -28.63
N GLN A 48 -7.34 26.39 -28.82
CA GLN A 48 -6.39 25.87 -29.79
C GLN A 48 -6.05 24.44 -29.38
N SER A 49 -6.39 23.47 -30.24
CA SER A 49 -6.14 22.06 -29.94
C SER A 49 -4.65 21.86 -29.68
N LYS A 50 -4.31 21.17 -28.60
CA LYS A 50 -2.91 20.88 -28.27
C LYS A 50 -2.37 19.92 -29.32
N THR A 51 -1.16 20.20 -29.80
CA THR A 51 -0.47 19.41 -30.82
C THR A 51 0.78 18.79 -30.22
N ILE A 52 1.24 17.66 -30.76
CA ILE A 52 2.31 16.88 -30.11
C ILE A 52 3.65 17.64 -30.08
N GLU A 53 3.89 18.47 -31.09
CA GLU A 53 5.09 19.28 -31.29
C GLU A 53 5.30 20.31 -30.16
N GLN A 54 4.21 20.69 -29.46
CA GLN A 54 4.26 21.56 -28.27
C GLN A 54 4.96 20.92 -27.07
N PHE A 55 5.07 19.59 -27.06
CA PHE A 55 5.62 18.80 -25.95
C PHE A 55 6.98 18.20 -26.26
N GLU A 56 7.25 17.82 -27.52
CA GLU A 56 8.48 17.10 -27.92
C GLU A 56 9.78 17.83 -27.58
N ASN A 57 9.76 19.18 -27.54
CA ASN A 57 10.91 20.01 -27.19
C ASN A 57 10.79 20.69 -25.81
N ASN A 58 9.81 20.29 -24.99
CA ASN A 58 9.51 20.93 -23.70
C ASN A 58 9.89 20.03 -22.52
N THR A 59 11.00 20.36 -21.86
CA THR A 59 11.53 19.63 -20.68
C THR A 59 10.63 19.67 -19.44
N SER A 60 9.49 20.37 -19.50
CA SER A 60 8.44 20.29 -18.47
C SER A 60 7.58 19.02 -18.59
N TYR A 61 7.76 18.24 -19.65
CA TYR A 61 7.01 17.03 -19.95
C TYR A 61 7.95 15.88 -20.34
N PHE A 62 7.45 14.65 -20.21
CA PHE A 62 8.05 13.48 -20.83
C PHE A 62 7.02 12.74 -21.69
N ILE A 63 7.52 12.01 -22.69
CA ILE A 63 6.71 11.26 -23.65
C ILE A 63 7.04 9.77 -23.53
N ARG A 64 6.02 8.92 -23.71
CA ARG A 64 6.14 7.47 -23.84
C ARG A 64 5.38 7.02 -25.08
N GLU A 65 5.97 6.07 -25.80
CA GLU A 65 5.33 5.39 -26.92
C GLU A 65 4.67 4.12 -26.39
N ILE A 66 3.34 4.07 -26.47
CA ILE A 66 2.49 3.03 -25.88
C ILE A 66 1.27 2.84 -26.79
N ASP A 67 0.95 1.61 -27.16
CA ASP A 67 -0.37 1.27 -27.70
C ASP A 67 -1.44 1.43 -26.60
N ILE A 68 -2.20 2.53 -26.64
CA ILE A 68 -3.17 2.87 -25.59
C ILE A 68 -4.58 2.33 -25.87
N ASN A 69 -4.88 1.85 -27.07
CA ASN A 69 -6.23 1.45 -27.51
C ASN A 69 -6.31 -0.02 -27.97
N ASN A 70 -5.17 -0.70 -28.04
CA ASN A 70 -4.96 -2.05 -28.55
C ASN A 70 -5.19 -2.26 -30.06
N ASP A 71 -4.91 -1.25 -30.89
CA ASP A 71 -4.98 -1.37 -32.35
C ASP A 71 -3.68 -1.89 -33.00
N GLY A 72 -2.61 -2.08 -32.22
CA GLY A 72 -1.31 -2.57 -32.67
C GLY A 72 -0.37 -1.48 -33.16
N ILE A 73 -0.72 -0.20 -32.98
CA ILE A 73 0.08 0.97 -33.33
C ILE A 73 0.52 1.67 -32.03
N GLU A 74 1.77 2.09 -31.96
CA GLU A 74 2.24 2.89 -30.83
C GLU A 74 1.74 4.34 -30.92
N ASP A 75 1.03 4.75 -29.88
CA ASP A 75 0.53 6.11 -29.65
C ASP A 75 1.46 6.86 -28.69
N LYS A 76 1.26 8.17 -28.55
CA LYS A 76 2.07 9.02 -27.64
C LYS A 76 1.30 9.36 -26.37
N VAL A 77 1.87 9.01 -25.23
CA VAL A 77 1.41 9.45 -23.91
C VAL A 77 2.37 10.50 -23.37
N VAL A 78 1.87 11.71 -23.18
CA VAL A 78 2.62 12.85 -22.65
C VAL A 78 2.18 13.10 -21.22
N SER A 79 3.11 13.20 -20.27
CA SER A 79 2.83 13.60 -18.89
C SER A 79 3.68 14.79 -18.50
N SER A 80 3.16 15.66 -17.63
CA SER A 80 3.97 16.62 -16.88
C SER A 80 5.08 15.87 -16.13
N GLU A 81 6.29 16.44 -16.16
CA GLU A 81 7.48 15.93 -15.48
C GLU A 81 7.43 16.25 -13.96
N LYS A 82 8.35 15.69 -13.17
CA LYS A 82 8.37 15.83 -11.71
C LYS A 82 8.34 17.31 -11.29
N TYR A 83 7.34 17.66 -10.49
CA TYR A 83 7.08 19.02 -10.01
C TYR A 83 6.79 20.07 -11.12
N LYS A 84 6.27 19.64 -12.28
CA LYS A 84 5.93 20.50 -13.42
C LYS A 84 4.42 20.57 -13.73
N GLY A 85 3.59 19.97 -12.88
CA GLY A 85 2.13 19.95 -13.01
C GLY A 85 1.58 18.54 -12.79
N ASN A 86 0.25 18.44 -12.84
CA ASN A 86 -0.51 17.21 -12.63
C ASN A 86 -1.14 16.65 -13.92
N GLN A 87 -0.70 17.05 -15.12
CA GLN A 87 -1.43 16.76 -16.38
C GLN A 87 -0.91 15.53 -17.11
N ILE A 88 -1.80 14.82 -17.80
CA ILE A 88 -1.49 13.77 -18.78
C ILE A 88 -2.35 13.93 -20.05
N TYR A 89 -1.76 13.61 -21.19
CA TYR A 89 -2.35 13.72 -22.52
C TYR A 89 -2.13 12.44 -23.31
N PHE A 90 -3.16 11.95 -23.98
CA PHE A 90 -3.05 10.84 -24.93
C PHE A 90 -3.22 11.37 -26.36
N PHE A 91 -2.26 11.03 -27.20
CA PHE A 91 -2.18 11.39 -28.61
C PHE A 91 -2.20 10.11 -29.45
N GLN A 92 -3.37 9.80 -30.03
CA GLN A 92 -3.53 8.63 -30.89
C GLN A 92 -2.99 8.92 -32.30
N LYS A 93 -2.35 7.94 -32.92
CA LYS A 93 -1.74 8.07 -34.24
C LYS A 93 -2.80 7.96 -35.35
N ALA A 94 -2.89 9.00 -36.16
CA ALA A 94 -3.78 9.10 -37.32
C ALA A 94 -2.94 9.26 -38.60
N GLY A 95 -2.57 8.12 -39.19
CA GLY A 95 -1.66 8.08 -40.35
C GLY A 95 -0.25 8.55 -39.98
N ASN A 96 0.14 9.72 -40.50
CA ASN A 96 1.44 10.35 -40.20
C ASN A 96 1.37 11.36 -39.03
N ASN A 97 0.17 11.68 -38.54
CA ASN A 97 -0.06 12.71 -37.53
C ASN A 97 -0.50 12.08 -36.19
N TYR A 98 -0.60 12.90 -35.16
CA TYR A 98 -1.11 12.53 -33.84
C TYR A 98 -2.28 13.42 -33.43
N GLU A 99 -3.38 12.82 -32.97
CA GLU A 99 -4.60 13.51 -32.54
C GLU A 99 -4.81 13.39 -31.02
N LEU A 100 -5.08 14.51 -30.35
CA LEU A 100 -5.37 14.52 -28.91
C LEU A 100 -6.73 13.86 -28.63
N VAL A 101 -6.72 12.67 -28.02
CA VAL A 101 -7.94 11.90 -27.70
C VAL A 101 -8.38 12.03 -26.24
N LEU A 102 -7.43 12.28 -25.32
CA LEU A 102 -7.68 12.42 -23.88
C LEU A 102 -6.76 13.47 -23.23
N GLU A 103 -7.32 14.26 -22.32
CA GLU A 103 -6.66 15.09 -21.33
C GLU A 103 -7.18 14.66 -19.95
N SER A 104 -6.30 14.52 -18.97
CA SER A 104 -6.63 14.08 -17.61
C SER A 104 -5.48 14.43 -16.64
N ILE A 105 -5.49 13.88 -15.42
CA ILE A 105 -4.42 14.01 -14.44
C ILE A 105 -3.42 12.84 -14.43
N ASN A 106 -2.16 13.12 -14.09
CA ASN A 106 -1.08 12.15 -13.92
C ASN A 106 -0.88 11.71 -12.45
N PHE A 107 -1.70 12.21 -11.52
CA PHE A 107 -1.68 11.93 -10.08
C PHE A 107 -0.42 12.40 -9.32
N SER A 108 0.40 13.30 -9.89
CA SER A 108 1.62 13.82 -9.23
C SER A 108 1.44 15.11 -8.43
N GLU A 109 0.19 15.48 -8.10
CA GLU A 109 -0.10 16.52 -7.10
C GLU A 109 -1.12 16.04 -6.04
N ASP A 110 -1.63 14.80 -6.15
CA ASP A 110 -2.46 14.17 -5.12
C ASP A 110 -1.62 13.87 -3.87
N GLY A 111 -1.83 14.67 -2.82
CA GLY A 111 -1.22 14.48 -1.50
C GLY A 111 0.31 14.60 -1.48
N GLY A 112 0.95 15.31 -2.42
CA GLY A 112 2.41 15.48 -2.47
C GLY A 112 3.19 14.31 -3.07
N ARG A 113 2.52 13.41 -3.79
CA ARG A 113 3.14 12.37 -4.62
C ARG A 113 3.90 12.97 -5.80
N ILE A 114 4.77 12.17 -6.41
CA ILE A 114 5.57 12.53 -7.60
C ILE A 114 5.46 11.40 -8.62
N ILE A 115 5.30 11.73 -9.89
CA ILE A 115 5.32 10.72 -10.96
C ILE A 115 6.72 10.11 -11.12
N ALA A 116 6.77 8.78 -11.18
CA ALA A 116 7.97 8.04 -11.56
C ALA A 116 8.01 7.81 -13.07
N ASP A 117 6.93 7.26 -13.62
CA ASP A 117 6.86 6.87 -15.02
C ASP A 117 5.40 6.59 -15.47
N VAL A 118 5.19 6.45 -16.79
CA VAL A 118 3.99 5.84 -17.38
C VAL A 118 4.40 4.61 -18.17
N LEU A 119 3.76 3.47 -17.90
CA LEU A 119 4.05 2.19 -18.52
C LEU A 119 2.83 1.64 -19.27
N PRO A 120 3.00 0.81 -20.32
CA PRO A 120 1.87 0.12 -20.98
C PRO A 120 1.12 -0.81 -20.02
N SER A 121 -0.14 -1.12 -20.29
CA SER A 121 -0.91 -2.13 -19.53
C SER A 121 -0.18 -3.48 -19.46
N LYS A 122 -0.53 -4.29 -18.46
CA LYS A 122 0.14 -5.57 -18.15
C LYS A 122 -0.49 -6.77 -18.85
N ASP A 123 -1.69 -6.60 -19.38
CA ASP A 123 -2.48 -7.64 -20.05
C ASP A 123 -2.49 -7.50 -21.58
N ASN A 124 -1.78 -6.50 -22.12
CA ASN A 124 -1.72 -6.17 -23.55
C ASN A 124 -3.14 -6.08 -24.17
N LYS A 125 -4.01 -5.28 -23.53
CA LYS A 125 -5.35 -4.92 -24.02
C LYS A 125 -5.53 -3.40 -24.12
N GLY A 126 -4.44 -2.70 -24.43
CA GLY A 126 -4.36 -1.24 -24.41
C GLY A 126 -4.45 -0.66 -22.99
N GLY A 127 -4.35 0.66 -22.90
CA GLY A 127 -4.29 1.40 -21.65
C GLY A 127 -2.90 1.43 -21.02
N ILE A 128 -2.81 2.07 -19.85
CA ILE A 128 -1.57 2.43 -19.18
C ILE A 128 -1.59 2.11 -17.67
N ARG A 129 -0.40 2.14 -17.08
CA ARG A 129 -0.20 2.31 -15.64
C ARG A 129 0.60 3.58 -15.40
N VAL A 130 0.03 4.52 -14.66
CA VAL A 130 0.79 5.64 -14.10
C VAL A 130 1.39 5.20 -12.77
N HIS A 131 2.69 5.40 -12.59
CA HIS A 131 3.39 5.06 -11.36
C HIS A 131 3.80 6.34 -10.62
N THR A 132 3.40 6.49 -9.36
CA THR A 132 3.82 7.61 -8.49
C THR A 132 4.39 7.11 -7.16
N TYR A 133 5.21 7.93 -6.53
CA TYR A 133 5.82 7.66 -5.24
C TYR A 133 5.77 8.91 -4.36
N PHE A 134 5.78 8.74 -3.05
CA PHE A 134 6.00 9.84 -2.12
C PHE A 134 7.52 10.07 -1.98
N PRO A 135 8.02 11.33 -1.96
CA PRO A 135 9.46 11.62 -1.89
C PRO A 135 10.15 11.35 -0.56
N ASP A 136 9.40 11.07 0.51
CA ASP A 136 9.98 10.66 1.78
C ASP A 136 10.66 9.29 1.66
N GLY A 137 11.60 8.99 2.55
CA GLY A 137 12.35 7.72 2.52
C GLY A 137 11.52 6.47 2.80
N GLY A 138 10.19 6.60 2.91
CA GLY A 138 9.26 5.50 3.07
C GLY A 138 9.01 4.77 1.75
N ASN A 139 8.74 3.47 1.82
CA ASN A 139 8.26 2.74 0.66
C ASN A 139 6.78 3.05 0.44
N ASN A 140 6.46 4.18 -0.19
CA ASN A 140 5.08 4.64 -0.38
C ASN A 140 4.80 4.93 -1.86
N GLN A 141 4.33 3.90 -2.58
CA GLN A 141 4.12 3.94 -4.02
C GLN A 141 2.65 3.72 -4.37
N ALA A 142 2.21 4.25 -5.52
CA ALA A 142 0.88 4.02 -6.08
C ALA A 142 0.98 3.76 -7.58
N THR A 143 0.21 2.78 -8.05
CA THR A 143 0.08 2.43 -9.46
C THR A 143 -1.38 2.59 -9.86
N TYR A 144 -1.66 3.55 -10.72
CA TYR A 144 -3.01 3.86 -11.21
C TYR A 144 -3.21 3.07 -12.50
N VAL A 145 -4.19 2.15 -12.53
CA VAL A 145 -4.41 1.23 -13.65
C VAL A 145 -5.56 1.72 -14.53
N ILE A 146 -5.22 2.23 -15.71
CA ILE A 146 -6.17 2.77 -16.69
C ILE A 146 -6.24 1.81 -17.87
N ASN A 147 -7.37 1.11 -18.04
CA ASN A 147 -7.55 0.12 -19.11
C ASN A 147 -8.43 0.69 -20.23
N PHE A 148 -8.18 0.32 -21.48
CA PHE A 148 -9.05 0.67 -22.60
C PHE A 148 -10.19 -0.34 -22.74
N GLN A 149 -11.43 0.12 -22.62
CA GLN A 149 -12.63 -0.72 -22.65
C GLN A 149 -13.80 0.04 -23.30
N GLY A 150 -14.42 -0.54 -24.32
CA GLY A 150 -15.61 0.04 -24.97
C GLY A 150 -15.39 1.45 -25.53
N GLY A 151 -14.24 1.72 -26.15
CA GLY A 151 -13.89 3.03 -26.71
C GLY A 151 -13.50 4.09 -25.67
N ASN A 152 -13.36 3.71 -24.39
CA ASN A 152 -13.06 4.62 -23.29
C ASN A 152 -11.88 4.12 -22.45
N TRP A 153 -11.13 5.04 -21.86
CA TRP A 153 -10.12 4.74 -20.85
C TRP A 153 -10.76 4.77 -19.46
N ILE A 154 -10.80 3.62 -18.81
CA ILE A 154 -11.39 3.43 -17.48
C ILE A 154 -10.25 3.32 -16.47
N PHE A 155 -10.20 4.25 -15.52
CA PHE A 155 -9.38 4.13 -14.33
C PHE A 155 -10.03 3.06 -13.44
N THR A 156 -9.48 1.85 -13.50
CA THR A 156 -10.09 0.66 -12.90
C THR A 156 -9.80 0.55 -11.42
N LYS A 157 -8.51 0.63 -11.04
CA LYS A 157 -8.04 0.50 -9.66
C LYS A 157 -6.72 1.24 -9.41
N THR A 158 -6.46 1.52 -8.14
CA THR A 158 -5.15 1.96 -7.64
C THR A 158 -4.52 0.80 -6.86
N ILE A 159 -3.26 0.48 -7.15
CA ILE A 159 -2.46 -0.47 -6.38
C ILE A 159 -1.45 0.32 -5.57
N TYR A 160 -1.65 0.38 -4.26
CA TYR A 160 -0.71 1.02 -3.33
C TYR A 160 0.29 -0.01 -2.78
N GLU A 161 1.58 0.31 -2.78
CA GLU A 161 2.62 -0.43 -2.08
C GLU A 161 3.15 0.42 -0.92
N ILE A 162 2.85 0.02 0.32
CA ILE A 162 3.10 0.81 1.53
C ILE A 162 3.95 0.01 2.52
N GLY A 163 5.17 0.45 2.80
CA GLY A 163 6.06 -0.14 3.80
C GLY A 163 5.78 0.37 5.22
N ASP A 164 5.80 -0.54 6.19
CA ASP A 164 5.55 -0.25 7.60
C ASP A 164 6.82 0.25 8.30
N TRP A 165 7.34 1.42 7.89
CA TRP A 165 8.65 1.89 8.33
C TRP A 165 8.77 2.15 9.85
N LYS A 166 7.64 2.30 10.55
CA LYS A 166 7.59 2.56 12.00
C LYS A 166 7.76 1.28 12.81
N ASP A 167 6.94 0.26 12.55
CA ASP A 167 6.85 -0.93 13.40
C ASP A 167 7.59 -2.14 12.81
N ASP A 168 7.54 -2.32 11.48
CA ASP A 168 8.25 -3.38 10.76
C ASP A 168 8.62 -2.97 9.33
N HIS A 169 9.80 -2.35 9.16
CA HIS A 169 10.30 -1.91 7.86
C HIS A 169 10.44 -3.01 6.79
N THR A 170 10.27 -4.28 7.17
CA THR A 170 10.28 -5.43 6.25
C THR A 170 8.88 -5.81 5.79
N LYS A 171 7.82 -5.33 6.44
CA LYS A 171 6.42 -5.53 6.07
C LYS A 171 6.01 -4.52 5.01
N VAL A 172 5.28 -5.02 4.00
CA VAL A 172 4.72 -4.22 2.92
C VAL A 172 3.24 -4.57 2.76
N TYR A 173 2.37 -3.57 2.80
CA TYR A 173 0.96 -3.70 2.44
C TYR A 173 0.81 -3.42 0.94
N LEU A 174 0.30 -4.39 0.20
CA LEU A 174 -0.16 -4.26 -1.17
C LEU A 174 -1.68 -4.11 -1.14
N CYS A 175 -2.17 -2.88 -1.26
CA CYS A 175 -3.59 -2.55 -1.20
C CYS A 175 -4.11 -2.27 -2.61
N GLU A 176 -4.97 -3.13 -3.14
CA GLU A 176 -5.72 -2.85 -4.36
C GLU A 176 -7.05 -2.16 -4.00
N VAL A 177 -7.32 -1.00 -4.62
CA VAL A 177 -8.48 -0.17 -4.33
C VAL A 177 -9.20 0.17 -5.63
N ASP A 178 -10.39 -0.40 -5.82
CA ASP A 178 -11.21 -0.19 -7.01
C ASP A 178 -11.70 1.27 -7.13
N GLN A 179 -11.86 1.72 -8.38
CA GLN A 179 -12.15 3.11 -8.73
C GLN A 179 -13.31 3.17 -9.73
N ASN A 180 -13.18 2.43 -10.85
CA ASN A 180 -14.17 2.36 -11.93
C ASN A 180 -14.63 3.72 -12.47
N LEU A 181 -13.69 4.67 -12.62
CA LEU A 181 -13.95 6.03 -13.10
C LEU A 181 -13.56 6.18 -14.58
N ILE A 182 -14.32 6.98 -15.34
CA ILE A 182 -13.93 7.34 -16.72
C ILE A 182 -12.77 8.34 -16.65
N PHE A 183 -11.59 7.95 -17.14
CA PHE A 183 -10.35 8.68 -16.90
C PHE A 183 -10.35 10.09 -17.52
N LYS A 184 -11.02 10.26 -18.67
CA LYS A 184 -11.22 11.55 -19.36
C LYS A 184 -12.00 12.59 -18.52
N ASN A 185 -12.71 12.17 -17.47
CA ASN A 185 -13.45 13.09 -16.61
C ASN A 185 -12.56 13.67 -15.49
N LEU A 186 -11.39 13.07 -15.20
CA LEU A 186 -10.50 13.50 -14.13
C LEU A 186 -9.59 14.66 -14.56
N ILE A 187 -10.21 15.80 -14.90
CA ILE A 187 -9.53 17.01 -15.41
C ILE A 187 -9.30 18.09 -14.35
N SER A 188 -9.79 17.90 -13.12
CA SER A 188 -9.64 18.85 -12.02
C SER A 188 -9.61 18.16 -10.66
N GLU A 189 -9.02 18.82 -9.67
CA GLU A 189 -8.94 18.33 -8.28
C GLU A 189 -10.33 18.04 -7.68
N GLU A 190 -11.36 18.83 -8.04
CA GLU A 190 -12.72 18.64 -7.53
C GLU A 190 -13.32 17.30 -7.98
N ILE A 191 -13.08 16.90 -9.23
CA ILE A 191 -13.54 15.60 -9.74
C ILE A 191 -12.64 14.48 -9.20
N ALA A 192 -11.35 14.75 -9.00
CA ALA A 192 -10.41 13.81 -8.39
C ALA A 192 -10.77 13.42 -6.94
N LYS A 193 -11.60 14.19 -6.22
CA LYS A 193 -12.17 13.78 -4.91
C LYS A 193 -13.04 12.51 -4.96
N GLN A 194 -13.43 12.06 -6.14
CA GLN A 194 -14.14 10.79 -6.34
C GLN A 194 -13.20 9.57 -6.26
N ILE A 195 -11.88 9.79 -6.30
CA ILE A 195 -10.88 8.73 -6.18
C ILE A 195 -10.92 8.14 -4.77
N VAL A 196 -11.09 6.82 -4.67
CA VAL A 196 -11.06 6.11 -3.40
C VAL A 196 -9.61 5.94 -2.98
N HIS A 197 -9.19 6.66 -1.94
CA HIS A 197 -7.81 6.60 -1.45
C HIS A 197 -7.50 5.30 -0.66
N LEU A 198 -6.22 5.11 -0.36
CA LEU A 198 -5.68 4.04 0.49
C LEU A 198 -6.48 3.88 1.81
N PRO A 199 -6.82 2.64 2.24
CA PRO A 199 -7.51 2.41 3.51
C PRO A 199 -6.76 2.94 4.73
N GLU A 200 -7.53 3.31 5.77
CA GLU A 200 -7.01 3.69 7.08
C GLU A 200 -6.05 2.64 7.64
N GLU A 201 -4.99 3.08 8.30
CA GLU A 201 -3.87 2.26 8.79
C GLU A 201 -4.33 1.03 9.59
N SER A 202 -5.29 1.22 10.50
CA SER A 202 -5.88 0.17 11.34
C SER A 202 -6.64 -0.94 10.57
N LYS A 203 -7.04 -0.68 9.32
CA LYS A 203 -7.80 -1.62 8.48
C LYS A 203 -6.90 -2.38 7.49
N ARG A 204 -5.67 -1.94 7.26
CA ARG A 204 -4.77 -2.48 6.20
C ARG A 204 -4.45 -3.97 6.40
N GLU A 205 -4.32 -4.45 7.64
CA GLU A 205 -4.08 -5.88 7.94
C GLU A 205 -5.16 -6.81 7.37
N HIS A 206 -6.39 -6.31 7.24
CA HIS A 206 -7.56 -7.08 6.84
C HIS A 206 -7.98 -6.84 5.38
N LEU A 207 -7.68 -5.65 4.84
CA LEU A 207 -8.09 -5.23 3.50
C LEU A 207 -6.97 -5.33 2.46
N CYS A 208 -5.70 -5.35 2.87
CA CYS A 208 -4.56 -5.40 1.97
C CYS A 208 -3.83 -6.75 2.06
N LYS A 209 -3.19 -7.15 0.98
CA LYS A 209 -2.26 -8.28 1.01
C LYS A 209 -1.01 -7.84 1.78
N VAL A 210 -0.56 -8.64 2.74
CA VAL A 210 0.70 -8.41 3.47
C VAL A 210 1.81 -9.23 2.84
N GLU A 211 2.90 -8.56 2.47
CA GLU A 211 4.14 -9.17 2.01
C GLU A 211 5.30 -8.85 2.97
N TYR A 212 6.35 -9.67 2.93
CA TYR A 212 7.53 -9.51 3.78
C TYR A 212 8.79 -9.53 2.91
N ARG A 213 9.63 -8.51 3.09
CA ARG A 213 10.96 -8.40 2.49
C ARG A 213 11.93 -9.25 3.28
N PHE A 214 12.66 -10.10 2.57
CA PHE A 214 13.66 -11.02 3.10
C PHE A 214 15.01 -10.75 2.46
N GLU A 215 16.07 -11.07 3.20
CA GLU A 215 17.44 -11.07 2.73
C GLU A 215 17.67 -12.13 1.64
N ASN A 216 18.90 -12.18 1.12
CA ASN A 216 19.30 -13.13 0.08
C ASN A 216 19.60 -14.54 0.63
N SER A 217 19.72 -14.70 1.95
CA SER A 217 19.97 -15.98 2.61
C SER A 217 19.25 -16.10 3.95
N LEU A 218 19.05 -17.33 4.42
CA LEU A 218 18.55 -17.61 5.77
C LEU A 218 19.56 -17.23 6.86
N GLU A 219 20.87 -17.28 6.56
CA GLU A 219 21.92 -16.83 7.48
C GLU A 219 21.82 -15.32 7.75
N ASP A 220 21.54 -14.53 6.72
CA ASP A 220 21.30 -13.09 6.85
C ASP A 220 20.00 -12.81 7.61
N PHE A 221 18.92 -13.54 7.31
CA PHE A 221 17.67 -13.45 8.07
C PHE A 221 17.88 -13.76 9.57
N ILE A 222 18.71 -14.75 9.91
CA ILE A 222 19.05 -15.09 11.30
C ILE A 222 19.74 -13.92 12.03
N LYS A 223 20.47 -13.03 11.33
CA LYS A 223 21.13 -11.87 11.94
C LYS A 223 20.11 -10.90 12.56
N ARG A 224 18.84 -10.88 12.11
CA ARG A 224 17.75 -10.08 12.70
C ARG A 224 17.54 -10.36 14.19
N PHE A 225 17.69 -11.61 14.62
CA PHE A 225 17.50 -12.03 16.01
C PHE A 225 18.62 -11.57 16.95
N LYS A 226 19.67 -10.91 16.43
CA LYS A 226 20.72 -10.27 17.24
C LYS A 226 20.42 -8.80 17.56
N GLY A 227 19.35 -8.23 17.01
CA GLY A 227 18.91 -6.85 17.24
C GLY A 227 17.69 -6.74 18.14
N ASP A 228 17.45 -5.55 18.69
CA ASP A 228 16.51 -5.33 19.79
C ASP A 228 15.03 -5.23 19.40
N ASN A 229 14.69 -5.06 18.11
CA ASN A 229 13.29 -4.93 17.69
C ASN A 229 12.62 -6.29 17.46
N SER A 230 11.86 -6.75 18.46
CA SER A 230 11.14 -8.03 18.40
C SER A 230 9.95 -8.08 17.43
N ASN A 231 9.50 -6.95 16.87
CA ASN A 231 8.39 -6.94 15.91
C ASN A 231 8.83 -7.43 14.52
N LEU A 232 10.12 -7.24 14.16
CA LEU A 232 10.74 -7.64 12.89
C LEU A 232 10.79 -9.16 12.63
N TYR A 233 10.40 -9.96 13.63
CA TYR A 233 10.34 -11.42 13.54
C TYR A 233 9.06 -12.03 14.12
N LYS A 234 8.03 -11.23 14.45
CA LYS A 234 6.69 -11.73 14.80
C LYS A 234 5.81 -11.91 13.56
N GLY A 235 4.71 -12.65 13.73
CA GLY A 235 3.69 -12.92 12.73
C GLY A 235 3.94 -14.23 11.98
N VAL A 236 3.07 -15.23 12.19
CA VAL A 236 3.15 -16.56 11.54
C VAL A 236 3.17 -16.46 10.01
N ASN A 237 2.49 -15.46 9.43
CA ASN A 237 2.48 -15.23 7.98
C ASN A 237 3.87 -14.88 7.41
N ARG A 238 4.77 -14.27 8.20
CA ARG A 238 6.18 -14.08 7.82
C ARG A 238 6.86 -15.42 7.55
N TYR A 239 6.62 -16.41 8.40
CA TYR A 239 7.23 -17.73 8.28
C TYR A 239 6.62 -18.60 7.20
N LYS A 240 5.33 -18.38 6.87
CA LYS A 240 4.74 -18.92 5.63
C LYS A 240 5.46 -18.37 4.40
N ALA A 241 5.62 -17.05 4.32
CA ALA A 241 6.30 -16.40 3.18
C ALA A 241 7.80 -16.76 3.10
N LEU A 242 8.47 -16.93 4.24
CA LEU A 242 9.86 -17.39 4.30
C LEU A 242 10.01 -18.81 3.72
N LEU A 243 9.10 -19.73 4.08
CA LEU A 243 9.05 -21.08 3.52
C LEU A 243 8.81 -21.09 2.02
N THR A 244 7.99 -20.17 1.49
CA THR A 244 7.78 -20.00 0.03
C THR A 244 9.02 -19.47 -0.69
N ARG A 245 9.84 -18.64 -0.04
CA ARG A 245 11.08 -18.08 -0.63
C ARG A 245 12.26 -19.05 -0.55
N PHE A 246 12.36 -19.80 0.55
CA PHE A 246 13.48 -20.69 0.84
C PHE A 246 12.95 -22.07 1.23
N ASP A 247 12.65 -22.92 0.24
CA ASP A 247 12.06 -24.23 0.46
C ASP A 247 12.79 -25.05 1.54
N LEU A 248 12.04 -25.51 2.54
CA LEU A 248 12.54 -26.31 3.64
C LEU A 248 13.15 -27.63 3.13
N SER A 249 14.45 -27.83 3.30
CA SER A 249 15.24 -28.90 2.68
C SER A 249 16.35 -29.40 3.60
N ASN A 250 17.02 -30.50 3.25
CA ASN A 250 18.17 -31.01 4.00
C ASN A 250 19.32 -29.99 4.11
N ASN A 251 19.45 -29.09 3.12
CA ASN A 251 20.54 -28.12 3.05
C ASN A 251 20.33 -26.91 3.98
N ASN A 252 19.08 -26.62 4.36
CA ASN A 252 18.74 -25.46 5.20
C ASN A 252 17.98 -25.80 6.50
N ILE A 253 17.89 -27.09 6.84
CA ILE A 253 17.16 -27.57 8.02
C ILE A 253 17.77 -27.10 9.34
N ARG A 254 19.07 -26.79 9.34
CA ARG A 254 19.76 -26.25 10.51
C ARG A 254 19.31 -24.82 10.77
N GLU A 255 19.31 -24.01 9.72
CA GLU A 255 18.97 -22.59 9.73
C GLU A 255 17.51 -22.42 10.16
N TYR A 256 16.61 -23.23 9.62
CA TYR A 256 15.21 -23.26 10.08
C TYR A 256 15.04 -23.67 11.55
N ASN A 257 15.85 -24.62 12.04
CA ASN A 257 15.87 -24.99 13.46
C ASN A 257 16.40 -23.85 14.33
N ASP A 258 17.40 -23.10 13.86
CA ASP A 258 18.02 -21.99 14.58
C ASP A 258 17.06 -20.78 14.61
N ILE A 259 16.36 -20.46 13.50
CA ILE A 259 15.27 -19.46 13.46
C ILE A 259 14.19 -19.80 14.49
N ALA A 260 13.71 -21.04 14.51
CA ALA A 260 12.68 -21.46 15.45
C ALA A 260 13.15 -21.44 16.92
N TYR A 261 14.43 -21.71 17.17
CA TYR A 261 15.04 -21.55 18.49
C TYR A 261 15.04 -20.07 18.94
N TYR A 262 15.44 -19.15 18.06
CA TYR A 262 15.43 -17.73 18.39
C TYR A 262 14.01 -17.18 18.61
N LEU A 263 13.02 -17.66 17.85
CA LEU A 263 11.61 -17.33 18.07
C LEU A 263 11.11 -17.76 19.45
N GLU A 264 11.40 -18.99 19.87
CA GLU A 264 11.06 -19.47 21.22
C GLU A 264 11.77 -18.64 22.30
N LYS A 265 13.05 -18.34 22.13
CA LYS A 265 13.82 -17.48 23.06
C LYS A 265 13.24 -16.07 23.19
N SER A 266 12.71 -15.51 22.11
CA SER A 266 12.00 -14.23 22.09
C SER A 266 10.50 -14.32 22.45
N LYS A 267 10.03 -15.48 22.93
CA LYS A 267 8.62 -15.77 23.30
C LYS A 267 7.62 -15.66 22.14
N ALA A 268 8.09 -15.66 20.90
CA ALA A 268 7.27 -15.79 19.68
C ALA A 268 6.90 -17.26 19.47
N TYR A 269 6.21 -17.84 20.46
CA TYR A 269 6.03 -19.29 20.54
C TYR A 269 5.10 -19.83 19.44
N ASN A 270 4.11 -19.07 18.97
CA ASN A 270 3.23 -19.46 17.86
C ASN A 270 4.02 -19.61 16.55
N GLU A 271 4.92 -18.68 16.30
CA GLU A 271 5.83 -18.66 15.15
C GLU A 271 6.86 -19.79 15.23
N ALA A 272 7.42 -20.03 16.43
CA ALA A 272 8.31 -21.16 16.69
C ALA A 272 7.61 -22.50 16.44
N VAL A 273 6.42 -22.70 17.03
CA VAL A 273 5.59 -23.91 16.83
C VAL A 273 5.30 -24.13 15.36
N PHE A 274 4.84 -23.10 14.62
CA PHE A 274 4.54 -23.22 13.20
C PHE A 274 5.73 -23.75 12.38
N LEU A 275 6.94 -23.20 12.58
CA LEU A 275 8.13 -23.71 11.90
C LEU A 275 8.51 -25.11 12.37
N LEU A 276 8.42 -25.38 13.67
CA LEU A 276 8.85 -26.65 14.26
C LEU A 276 7.92 -27.81 13.88
N GLU A 277 6.62 -27.57 13.74
CA GLU A 277 5.67 -28.53 13.16
C GLU A 277 6.03 -28.84 11.69
N LYS A 278 6.38 -27.83 10.88
CA LYS A 278 6.83 -28.06 9.48
C LYS A 278 8.15 -28.82 9.41
N ILE A 279 9.09 -28.53 10.31
CA ILE A 279 10.35 -29.25 10.46
C ILE A 279 10.10 -30.71 10.84
N THR A 280 9.33 -30.99 11.89
CA THR A 280 9.12 -32.36 12.39
C THR A 280 8.26 -33.19 11.45
N GLN A 281 7.30 -32.58 10.74
CA GLN A 281 6.52 -33.21 9.67
C GLN A 281 7.41 -33.68 8.51
N LYS A 282 8.37 -32.87 8.06
CA LYS A 282 9.25 -33.21 6.92
C LYS A 282 10.49 -34.02 7.32
N PHE A 283 10.99 -33.81 8.54
CA PHE A 283 12.22 -34.41 9.06
C PHE A 283 12.01 -35.01 10.46
N PRO A 284 11.25 -36.11 10.59
CA PRO A 284 10.90 -36.69 11.89
C PRO A 284 12.12 -37.18 12.71
N ASN A 285 13.29 -37.36 12.09
CA ASN A 285 14.53 -37.73 12.77
C ASN A 285 15.34 -36.53 13.32
N ARG A 286 14.84 -35.29 13.15
CA ARG A 286 15.49 -34.05 13.62
C ARG A 286 15.23 -33.84 15.12
N THR A 287 15.95 -34.59 15.95
CA THR A 287 15.83 -34.59 17.42
C THR A 287 15.82 -33.19 18.05
N VAL A 288 16.68 -32.27 17.58
CA VAL A 288 16.76 -30.90 18.14
C VAL A 288 15.45 -30.10 17.93
N ALA A 289 14.66 -30.42 16.89
CA ALA A 289 13.38 -29.76 16.70
C ALA A 289 12.34 -30.18 17.75
N TYR A 290 12.34 -31.43 18.21
CA TYR A 290 11.36 -31.92 19.19
C TYR A 290 11.52 -31.32 20.59
N ILE A 291 12.77 -31.07 21.03
CA ILE A 291 12.98 -30.33 22.29
C ILE A 291 12.55 -28.86 22.16
N ASN A 292 12.89 -28.20 21.05
CA ASN A 292 12.46 -26.82 20.80
C ASN A 292 10.92 -26.73 20.68
N LEU A 293 10.27 -27.71 20.06
CA LEU A 293 8.81 -27.79 19.92
C LEU A 293 8.15 -28.00 21.30
N GLY A 294 8.75 -28.85 22.13
CA GLY A 294 8.33 -29.03 23.52
C GLY A 294 8.51 -27.77 24.38
N ASP A 295 9.61 -27.04 24.24
CA ASP A 295 9.82 -25.76 24.94
C ASP A 295 8.85 -24.67 24.43
N ALA A 296 8.57 -24.61 23.13
CA ALA A 296 7.63 -23.64 22.55
C ALA A 296 6.16 -23.93 22.93
N TYR A 297 5.68 -25.17 22.82
CA TYR A 297 4.36 -25.57 23.33
C TYR A 297 4.25 -25.35 24.84
N TRP A 298 5.33 -25.57 25.60
CA TRP A 298 5.34 -25.25 27.04
C TRP A 298 5.20 -23.74 27.29
N GLY A 299 5.78 -22.91 26.42
CA GLY A 299 5.59 -21.45 26.42
C GLY A 299 4.16 -21.00 26.11
N LEU A 300 3.44 -21.73 25.25
CA LEU A 300 2.00 -21.54 24.96
C LEU A 300 1.05 -22.18 25.98
N GLU A 301 1.59 -22.80 27.04
CA GLU A 301 0.83 -23.59 28.01
C GLU A 301 0.11 -24.84 27.46
N GLU A 302 0.42 -25.25 26.23
CA GLU A 302 -0.10 -26.46 25.60
C GLU A 302 0.58 -27.74 26.15
N ARG A 303 0.41 -27.99 27.46
CA ARG A 303 1.16 -29.00 28.23
C ARG A 303 1.18 -30.39 27.60
N GLU A 304 0.05 -30.85 27.05
CA GLU A 304 -0.05 -32.17 26.41
C GLU A 304 0.75 -32.28 25.11
N LYS A 305 0.76 -31.22 24.28
CA LYS A 305 1.58 -31.18 23.07
C LYS A 305 3.06 -31.05 23.40
N ALA A 306 3.39 -30.29 24.45
CA ALA A 306 4.75 -30.18 24.97
C ALA A 306 5.27 -31.54 25.45
N LYS A 307 4.48 -32.25 26.29
CA LYS A 307 4.77 -33.60 26.79
C LYS A 307 5.05 -34.60 25.67
N LYS A 308 4.17 -34.68 24.66
CA LYS A 308 4.36 -35.55 23.48
C LYS A 308 5.66 -35.23 22.73
N SER A 309 5.96 -33.95 22.53
CA SER A 309 7.18 -33.50 21.86
C SER A 309 8.44 -33.88 22.66
N TYR A 310 8.42 -33.70 23.98
CA TYR A 310 9.50 -34.12 24.87
C TYR A 310 9.70 -35.63 24.90
N GLN A 311 8.62 -36.42 24.86
CA GLN A 311 8.70 -37.90 24.81
C GLN A 311 9.43 -38.37 23.54
N ILE A 312 9.07 -37.85 22.37
CA ILE A 312 9.76 -38.16 21.10
C ILE A 312 11.23 -37.74 21.15
N TYR A 313 11.55 -36.57 21.74
CA TYR A 313 12.93 -36.15 21.94
C TYR A 313 13.71 -37.12 22.85
N ILE A 314 13.11 -37.55 23.97
CA ILE A 314 13.72 -38.53 24.89
C ILE A 314 14.02 -39.82 24.14
N GLU A 315 13.04 -40.41 23.46
CA GLU A 315 13.18 -41.65 22.69
C GLU A 315 14.33 -41.57 21.67
N GLN A 316 14.39 -40.49 20.90
CA GLN A 316 15.46 -40.28 19.91
C GLN A 316 16.83 -40.05 20.54
N MET A 317 16.92 -39.45 21.73
CA MET A 317 18.17 -39.29 22.46
C MET A 317 18.66 -40.64 23.03
N LYS A 318 17.76 -41.47 23.55
CA LYS A 318 18.06 -42.83 24.03
C LYS A 318 18.54 -43.74 22.89
N ALA A 319 17.82 -43.74 21.77
CA ALA A 319 18.20 -44.50 20.57
C ALA A 319 19.57 -44.09 20.00
N LYS A 320 20.08 -42.90 20.36
CA LYS A 320 21.41 -42.38 19.98
C LYS A 320 22.46 -42.52 21.08
N GLY A 321 22.15 -43.20 22.19
CA GLY A 321 23.05 -43.37 23.34
C GLY A 321 23.38 -42.06 24.08
N LYS A 322 22.45 -41.10 24.11
CA LYS A 322 22.66 -39.73 24.63
C LYS A 322 21.78 -39.40 25.84
N ASP A 323 21.33 -40.40 26.59
CA ASP A 323 20.52 -40.28 27.81
C ASP A 323 21.04 -39.21 28.78
N SER A 324 22.35 -39.19 29.02
CA SER A 324 23.03 -38.23 29.91
C SER A 324 22.98 -36.77 29.43
N LYS A 325 22.57 -36.52 28.19
CA LYS A 325 22.41 -35.18 27.60
C LYS A 325 20.95 -34.70 27.58
N ILE A 326 20.00 -35.49 28.08
CA ILE A 326 18.59 -35.09 28.20
C ILE A 326 18.47 -34.08 29.36
N PRO A 327 18.02 -32.84 29.13
CA PRO A 327 17.92 -31.84 30.21
C PRO A 327 16.88 -32.21 31.26
N LYS A 328 17.16 -31.95 32.55
CA LYS A 328 16.24 -32.27 33.66
C LYS A 328 14.82 -31.73 33.44
N ARG A 329 14.67 -30.49 32.93
CA ARG A 329 13.38 -29.87 32.61
C ARG A 329 12.52 -30.72 31.67
N VAL A 330 13.14 -31.43 30.72
CA VAL A 330 12.44 -32.27 29.74
C VAL A 330 11.84 -33.48 30.44
N LEU A 331 12.62 -34.15 31.30
CA LEU A 331 12.17 -35.29 32.11
C LEU A 331 11.11 -34.92 33.16
N GLU A 332 11.11 -33.68 33.64
CA GLU A 332 10.09 -33.17 34.57
C GLU A 332 8.78 -32.84 33.84
N ARG A 333 8.87 -32.23 32.65
CA ARG A 333 7.73 -31.80 31.83
C ARG A 333 7.14 -32.91 30.95
N SER A 334 7.78 -34.08 30.87
CA SER A 334 7.31 -35.25 30.10
C SER A 334 6.52 -36.27 30.92
N LYS A 335 6.33 -36.03 32.22
CA LYS A 335 5.63 -36.94 33.15
C LYS A 335 4.12 -36.90 32.96
#